data_AF-A0A928I8Y0-F1
#
_entry.id   AF-A0A928I8Y0-F1
#
_cell.length_a   1.000
_cell.length_b   1.000
_cell.length_c   1.000
_cell.angle_alpha   90.00
_cell.angle_beta   90.00
_cell.angle_gamma   90.00
#
_symmetry.space_group_name_H-M   'P 1'
#
loop_
_entity.id
_entity.type
_entity.pdbx_description
1 polymer ?
#
loop_
_entity_poly.entity_id
_entity_poly.type
_entity_poly.pdbx_seq_one_letter_code
_entity_poly.pdbx_strand_id
1 'polypeptide(L)'
;IDEYFGLETLKLIVNQPFAVTETVGKFDIIANVRGGGFSGQAGAIRHGLSRALLQADEANKAALKKAGFLTRDSRMKERKKYGLKAARRASQFSKR
;
A
#
# COMPACT_ATOMS: atom_id res chain seq x y z
N ILE A 1 -6.39 13.28 8.53
CA ILE A 1 -5.51 12.07 8.52
C ILE A 1 -5.32 11.52 9.92
N ASP A 2 -5.15 12.39 10.93
CA ASP A 2 -4.82 11.99 12.29
C ASP A 2 -5.89 11.16 13.01
N GLU A 3 -7.16 11.37 12.67
CA GLU A 3 -8.29 10.66 13.28
C GLU A 3 -8.51 9.26 12.68
N TYR A 4 -8.18 9.07 11.39
CA TYR A 4 -8.39 7.79 10.70
C TYR A 4 -7.20 6.83 10.80
N PHE A 5 -5.98 7.36 10.79
CA PHE A 5 -4.75 6.58 10.93
C PHE A 5 -4.14 6.85 12.31
N GLY A 6 -4.42 5.99 13.28
CA GLY A 6 -3.90 6.12 14.65
C GLY A 6 -2.39 5.92 14.81
N LEU A 7 -1.70 5.40 13.78
CA LEU A 7 -0.26 5.16 13.77
C LEU A 7 0.45 6.16 12.85
N GLU A 8 1.48 6.85 13.35
CA GLU A 8 2.26 7.82 12.58
C GLU A 8 2.96 7.22 11.37
N THR A 9 3.38 5.95 11.46
CA THR A 9 4.00 5.23 10.35
C THR A 9 3.08 5.15 9.12
N LEU A 10 1.77 5.01 9.33
CA LEU A 10 0.80 4.96 8.24
C LEU A 10 0.61 6.34 7.59
N LYS A 11 0.68 7.42 8.38
CA LYS A 11 0.61 8.79 7.88
C LYS A 11 1.82 9.10 6.99
N LEU A 12 3.01 8.69 7.42
CA LEU A 12 4.24 8.81 6.63
C LEU A 12 4.12 8.07 5.29
N ILE A 13 3.59 6.84 5.28
CA ILE A 13 3.41 6.05 4.05
C ILE A 13 2.50 6.78 3.05
N VAL A 14 1.42 7.42 3.51
CA VAL A 14 0.52 8.18 2.64
C VAL A 14 1.20 9.43 2.06
N ASN A 15 2.09 10.06 2.82
CA ASN A 15 2.78 11.30 2.43
C ASN A 15 4.04 11.10 1.56
N GLN A 16 4.61 9.89 1.54
CA GLN A 16 5.79 9.53 0.71
C GLN A 16 5.78 10.04 -0.74
N PRO A 17 4.70 9.89 -1.54
CA PRO A 17 4.69 10.34 -2.93
C PRO A 17 4.79 11.87 -3.07
N PHE A 18 4.27 12.63 -2.10
CA PHE A 18 4.41 14.09 -2.09
C PHE A 18 5.83 14.54 -1.76
N ALA A 19 6.52 13.81 -0.87
CA ALA A 19 7.92 14.06 -0.56
C ALA A 19 8.83 13.84 -1.77
N VAL A 20 8.56 12.82 -2.59
CA VAL A 20 9.36 12.52 -3.79
C VAL A 20 9.12 13.50 -4.93
N THR A 21 7.93 14.08 -5.02
CA THR A 21 7.59 15.05 -6.08
C THR A 21 7.73 16.51 -5.63
N GLU A 22 8.12 16.75 -4.37
CA GLU A 22 8.19 18.09 -3.77
C GLU A 22 6.89 18.92 -3.97
N THR A 23 5.76 18.22 -3.94
CA THR A 23 4.41 18.79 -4.11
C THR A 23 3.63 18.86 -2.80
N VAL A 24 4.34 18.80 -1.67
CA VAL A 24 3.75 18.90 -0.33
C VAL A 24 2.98 20.23 -0.21
N GLY A 25 1.70 20.15 0.14
CA GLY A 25 0.83 21.32 0.35
C GLY A 25 0.27 21.96 -0.91
N LYS A 26 0.51 21.40 -2.11
CA LYS A 26 -0.01 21.94 -3.38
C LYS A 26 -1.38 21.37 -3.78
N PHE A 27 -1.78 20.25 -3.19
CA PHE A 27 -2.98 19.51 -3.58
C PHE A 27 -3.83 19.11 -2.38
N ASP A 28 -5.14 19.28 -2.50
CA ASP A 28 -6.13 18.71 -1.58
C ASP A 28 -6.56 17.32 -2.04
N ILE A 29 -6.75 16.41 -1.08
CA ILE A 29 -7.04 15.00 -1.36
C ILE A 29 -8.29 14.59 -0.62
N ILE A 30 -9.25 14.04 -1.36
CA ILE A 30 -10.42 13.37 -0.82
C ILE A 30 -10.35 11.91 -1.26
N ALA A 31 -10.21 10.99 -0.30
CA ALA A 31 -10.06 9.56 -0.58
C ALA A 31 -11.16 8.75 0.11
N ASN A 32 -11.86 7.93 -0.68
CA ASN A 32 -12.84 6.97 -0.18
C ASN A 32 -12.23 5.56 -0.22
N VAL A 33 -12.02 4.95 0.94
CA VAL A 33 -11.50 3.58 1.08
C VAL A 33 -12.57 2.64 1.63
N ARG A 34 -12.62 1.41 1.10
CA ARG A 34 -13.56 0.36 1.53
C ARG A 34 -12.84 -0.99 1.58
N GLY A 35 -13.10 -1.75 2.65
CA GLY A 35 -12.52 -3.08 2.87
C GLY A 35 -11.06 -3.07 3.34
N GLY A 36 -10.51 -4.26 3.54
CA GLY A 36 -9.13 -4.44 4.03
C GLY A 36 -8.95 -4.05 5.51
N GLY A 37 -7.74 -3.63 5.87
CA GLY A 37 -7.42 -3.06 7.18
C GLY A 37 -6.52 -1.83 7.02
N PHE A 38 -6.26 -1.10 8.11
CA PHE A 38 -5.60 0.22 8.07
C PHE A 38 -4.28 0.26 7.29
N SER A 39 -3.41 -0.73 7.49
CA SER A 39 -2.13 -0.81 6.76
C SER A 39 -2.31 -1.05 5.25
N GLY A 40 -3.25 -1.91 4.86
CA GLY A 40 -3.57 -2.16 3.45
C GLY A 40 -4.23 -0.95 2.79
N GLN A 41 -5.08 -0.23 3.53
CA GLN A 41 -5.69 1.01 3.05
C GLN A 41 -4.66 2.12 2.85
N ALA A 42 -3.72 2.31 3.78
CA ALA A 42 -2.63 3.27 3.62
C ALA A 42 -1.81 3.00 2.33
N GLY A 43 -1.48 1.73 2.08
CA GLY A 43 -0.81 1.31 0.84
C GLY A 43 -1.64 1.57 -0.42
N ALA A 44 -2.96 1.35 -0.35
CA ALA A 44 -3.88 1.61 -1.45
C ALA A 44 -4.00 3.11 -1.76
N ILE A 45 -4.14 3.95 -0.73
CA ILE A 45 -4.16 5.42 -0.87
C ILE A 45 -2.86 5.91 -1.49
N ARG A 46 -1.70 5.47 -0.98
CA ARG A 46 -0.38 5.82 -1.55
C ARG A 46 -0.29 5.51 -3.05
N HIS A 47 -0.79 4.34 -3.45
CA HIS A 47 -0.79 3.96 -4.87
C HIS A 47 -1.77 4.81 -5.70
N GLY A 48 -2.95 5.11 -5.17
CA GLY A 48 -3.92 6.02 -5.79
C GLY A 48 -3.36 7.42 -5.99
N LEU A 49 -2.71 7.98 -4.96
CA LEU A 49 -2.05 9.28 -5.01
C LEU A 49 -0.97 9.35 -6.07
N SER A 50 -0.15 8.29 -6.17
CA SER A 50 0.93 8.23 -7.16
C SER A 50 0.40 8.21 -8.59
N ARG A 51 -0.78 7.62 -8.82
CA ARG A 51 -1.46 7.67 -10.13
C ARG A 51 -2.07 9.06 -10.40
N ALA A 52 -2.67 9.68 -9.39
CA ALA A 52 -3.23 11.02 -9.52
C ALA A 52 -2.13 12.07 -9.84
N LEU A 53 -1.00 12.01 -9.14
CA LEU A 53 0.16 12.88 -9.41
C LEU A 53 0.73 12.68 -10.82
N LEU A 54 0.71 11.45 -11.33
CA LEU A 54 1.14 11.16 -12.69
C LEU A 54 0.18 11.73 -13.75
N GLN A 55 -1.11 11.84 -13.45
CA GLN A 55 -2.09 12.50 -14.32
C GLN A 55 -1.96 14.03 -14.27
N ALA A 56 -1.57 14.59 -13.11
CA ALA A 56 -1.37 16.02 -12.97
C ALA A 56 -0.13 16.51 -13.73
N ASP A 57 0.96 15.74 -13.71
CA ASP A 57 2.19 16.04 -14.44
C ASP A 57 2.96 14.77 -14.78
N GLU A 58 3.12 14.51 -16.09
CA GLU A 58 3.78 13.34 -16.62
C GLU A 58 5.29 13.31 -16.34
N ALA A 59 5.92 14.46 -16.07
CA ALA A 59 7.34 14.54 -15.73
C ALA A 59 7.67 13.77 -14.44
N ASN A 60 6.69 13.64 -13.54
CA ASN A 60 6.84 12.92 -12.26
C ASN A 60 6.97 11.40 -12.43
N LYS A 61 6.69 10.86 -13.62
CA LYS A 61 6.72 9.42 -13.88
C LYS A 61 8.09 8.80 -13.59
N ALA A 62 9.19 9.45 -13.95
CA ALA A 62 10.53 8.91 -13.73
C ALA A 62 10.85 8.81 -12.22
N ALA A 63 10.57 9.86 -11.46
CA ALA A 63 10.80 9.90 -10.01
C ALA A 63 9.91 8.89 -9.27
N LEU A 64 8.60 8.86 -9.58
CA LEU A 64 7.64 7.95 -8.96
C LEU A 64 7.90 6.47 -9.30
N LYS A 65 8.36 6.19 -10.52
CA LYS A 65 8.74 4.82 -10.94
C LYS A 65 10.01 4.38 -10.22
N LYS A 66 11.01 5.25 -10.11
CA LYS A 66 12.27 4.96 -9.39
C LYS A 66 12.03 4.71 -7.90
N ALA A 67 11.11 5.45 -7.28
CA ALA A 67 10.68 5.25 -5.90
C ALA A 67 9.76 4.03 -5.69
N GLY A 68 9.31 3.37 -6.78
CA GLY A 68 8.52 2.15 -6.71
C GLY A 68 7.04 2.33 -6.38
N PHE A 69 6.50 3.56 -6.42
CA PHE A 69 5.11 3.82 -6.03
C PHE A 69 4.06 3.50 -7.11
N LEU A 70 4.50 3.40 -8.37
CA LEU A 70 3.65 3.04 -9.50
C LEU A 70 3.40 1.53 -9.63
N THR A 71 4.15 0.69 -8.90
CA THR A 71 3.96 -0.77 -8.92
C THR A 71 2.86 -1.16 -7.94
N ARG A 72 1.86 -1.91 -8.42
CA ARG A 72 0.85 -2.51 -7.53
C ARG A 72 1.49 -3.65 -6.75
N ASP A 73 1.33 -3.63 -5.42
CA ASP A 73 1.71 -4.76 -4.58
C ASP A 73 0.80 -5.96 -4.88
N SER A 74 1.39 -7.04 -5.42
CA SER A 74 0.68 -8.25 -5.84
C SER A 74 0.47 -9.25 -4.70
N ARG A 75 1.01 -8.99 -3.50
CA ARG A 75 0.91 -9.90 -2.37
C ARG A 75 -0.55 -10.13 -1.98
N MET A 76 -0.92 -11.39 -1.83
CA MET A 76 -2.26 -11.81 -1.43
C MET A 76 -2.17 -12.93 -0.39
N LYS A 77 -3.20 -13.03 0.45
CA LYS A 77 -3.29 -14.13 1.41
C LYS A 77 -3.50 -15.45 0.67
N GLU A 78 -2.57 -16.38 0.82
CA GLU A 78 -2.72 -17.72 0.27
C GLU A 78 -3.90 -18.45 0.91
N ARG A 79 -4.64 -19.23 0.11
CA ARG A 79 -5.73 -20.06 0.63
C ARG A 79 -5.19 -21.18 1.53
N LYS A 80 -6.03 -21.66 2.45
CA LYS A 80 -5.76 -22.89 3.20
C LYS A 80 -5.82 -24.09 2.24
N LYS A 81 -4.76 -24.90 2.21
CA LYS A 81 -4.73 -26.18 1.47
C LYS A 81 -5.24 -27.30 2.38
N TYR A 82 -5.90 -28.30 1.81
CA TYR A 82 -6.37 -29.47 2.57
C TYR A 82 -5.18 -30.24 3.14
N GLY A 83 -5.38 -30.91 4.27
CA GLY A 83 -4.31 -31.62 4.99
C GLY A 83 -3.31 -30.70 5.74
N LEU A 84 -3.29 -29.40 5.47
CA LEU A 84 -2.45 -28.43 6.18
C LEU A 84 -3.25 -27.66 7.25
N LYS A 85 -2.56 -27.24 8.32
CA LYS A 85 -3.15 -26.41 9.39
C LYS A 85 -3.37 -24.96 8.94
N ALA A 86 -2.53 -24.46 8.02
CA ALA A 86 -2.65 -23.13 7.40
C ALA A 86 -2.33 -23.21 5.89
N ALA A 87 -1.99 -22.08 5.25
CA ALA A 87 -1.61 -22.06 3.83
C ALA A 87 -0.43 -23.00 3.50
N ARG A 88 0.58 -23.04 4.37
CA ARG A 88 1.80 -23.87 4.21
C ARG A 88 2.16 -24.72 5.43
N ARG A 89 1.62 -24.42 6.62
CA ARG A 89 1.96 -25.12 7.87
C ARG A 89 1.39 -26.53 7.89
N ALA A 90 2.25 -27.54 7.79
CA ALA A 90 1.88 -28.94 7.98
C ALA A 90 1.77 -29.32 9.46
N SER A 91 1.03 -30.40 9.76
CA SER A 91 1.12 -31.08 11.05
C SER A 91 2.47 -31.81 11.17
N GLN A 92 2.91 -32.02 12.40
CA GLN A 92 4.11 -32.82 12.66
C GLN A 92 3.90 -34.25 12.14
N PHE A 93 4.84 -34.74 11.33
CA PHE A 93 4.87 -36.12 10.86
C PHE A 93 5.73 -36.97 11.82
N SER A 94 5.24 -38.15 12.21
CA SER A 94 6.01 -39.13 12.99
C SER A 94 6.27 -40.35 12.11
N LYS A 95 7.55 -40.62 11.84
CA LYS A 95 7.99 -41.82 11.13
C LYS A 95 8.35 -42.86 12.19
N ARG A 96 7.55 -43.93 12.30
CA ARG A 96 7.86 -45.13 13.07
C ARG A 96 7.96 -46.30 12.10
#